data_AF-A0A926CJ01-F1
#
_entry.id   AF-A0A926CJ01-F1
#
_cell.length_a   1.000
_cell.length_b   1.000
_cell.length_c   1.000
_cell.angle_alpha   90.00
_cell.angle_beta   90.00
_cell.angle_gamma   90.00
#
_symmetry.space_group_name_H-M   'P 1'
#
loop_
_entity.id
_entity.type
_entity.pdbx_description
1 polymer ?
#
loop_
_entity_poly.entity_id
_entity_poly.type
_entity_poly.pdbx_seq_one_letter_code
_entity_poly.pdbx_strand_id
1 'polypeptide(L)'
;MFRITAASTCLTLSLLAATAQDPAPVLTTVANNFLASLSTEQSAKARFAFADEERFNWHFIPKERKGLPIREMAPFQRHLASALLNAALSQKG
;
A
#
# COMPACT_ATOMS: atom_id res chain seq x y z
N MET A 1 7.70 29.35 -41.40
CA MET A 1 8.64 29.06 -40.29
C MET A 1 7.91 29.00 -38.95
N PHE A 2 6.88 28.14 -38.79
CA PHE A 2 6.02 28.11 -37.58
C PHE A 2 5.45 26.71 -37.23
N ARG A 3 6.03 25.62 -37.75
CA ARG A 3 5.49 24.25 -37.55
C ARG A 3 6.27 23.37 -36.58
N ILE A 4 7.40 23.84 -36.03
CA ILE A 4 8.34 23.00 -35.25
C ILE A 4 8.21 23.21 -33.74
N THR A 5 7.55 24.27 -33.28
CA THR A 5 7.47 24.58 -31.84
C THR A 5 6.53 23.64 -31.07
N ALA A 6 5.44 23.16 -31.68
CA ALA A 6 4.45 22.30 -31.02
C ALA A 6 4.98 20.90 -30.67
N ALA A 7 5.89 20.35 -31.49
CA ALA A 7 6.48 19.03 -31.25
C ALA A 7 7.46 19.05 -30.07
N SER A 8 8.25 20.11 -29.95
CA SER A 8 9.21 20.27 -28.85
C SER A 8 8.55 20.50 -27.50
N THR A 9 7.38 21.15 -27.45
CA THR A 9 6.64 21.35 -26.19
C THR A 9 6.00 20.05 -25.69
N CYS A 10 5.59 19.17 -26.61
CA CYS A 10 5.04 17.86 -26.26
C CYS A 10 6.12 16.93 -25.70
N LEU A 11 7.34 16.99 -26.26
CA LEU A 11 8.46 16.16 -25.83
C LEU A 11 9.01 16.57 -24.46
N THR A 12 9.06 17.87 -24.15
CA THR A 12 9.49 18.36 -22.84
C THR A 12 8.45 18.09 -21.75
N LEU A 13 7.15 18.14 -22.07
CA LEU A 13 6.08 17.78 -21.13
C LEU A 13 6.06 16.28 -20.78
N SER A 14 6.40 15.43 -21.76
CA SER A 14 6.43 13.98 -21.58
C SER A 14 7.59 13.50 -20.70
N LEU A 15 8.74 14.19 -20.76
CA LEU A 15 9.93 13.83 -19.98
C LEU A 15 9.76 14.12 -18.48
N LEU A 16 8.99 15.15 -18.12
CA LEU A 16 8.69 15.50 -16.73
C LEU A 16 7.71 14.50 -16.07
N ALA A 17 6.84 13.89 -16.87
CA ALA A 17 5.86 12.90 -16.41
C ALA A 17 6.46 11.50 -16.19
N ALA A 18 7.65 11.21 -16.70
CA ALA A 18 8.24 9.87 -16.74
C ALA A 18 9.06 9.47 -15.51
N THR A 19 9.06 10.26 -14.43
CA THR A 19 9.67 9.81 -13.17
C THR A 19 8.72 8.83 -12.48
N ALA A 20 8.96 7.53 -12.67
CA ALA A 20 8.38 6.52 -11.77
C ALA A 20 8.94 6.79 -10.38
N GLN A 21 8.13 7.43 -9.52
CA GLN A 21 8.48 7.63 -8.11
C GLN A 21 8.63 6.25 -7.46
N ASP A 22 9.72 6.03 -6.72
CA ASP A 22 9.87 4.82 -5.91
C ASP A 22 8.71 4.79 -4.88
N PRO A 23 7.83 3.77 -4.91
CA PRO A 23 6.74 3.69 -3.94
C PRO A 23 7.22 3.33 -2.53
N ALA A 24 8.46 2.84 -2.37
CA ALA A 24 8.97 2.31 -1.10
C ALA A 24 8.93 3.33 0.07
N PRO A 25 9.30 4.63 -0.11
CA PRO A 25 9.22 5.60 0.98
C PRO A 25 7.77 5.88 1.42
N VAL A 26 6.84 5.95 0.46
CA VAL A 26 5.42 6.17 0.74
C VAL A 26 4.85 4.97 1.48
N LEU A 27 5.11 3.76 0.98
CA LEU A 27 4.64 2.50 1.58
C LEU A 27 5.16 2.34 3.02
N THR A 28 6.45 2.62 3.24
CA THR A 28 7.08 2.56 4.57
C THR A 28 6.39 3.52 5.54
N THR A 29 6.10 4.76 5.08
CA THR A 29 5.43 5.77 5.91
C THR A 29 4.02 5.33 6.30
N VAL A 30 3.20 4.88 5.34
CA VAL A 30 1.82 4.47 5.65
C VAL A 30 1.77 3.19 6.49
N ALA A 31 2.70 2.26 6.29
CA ALA A 31 2.81 1.06 7.11
C ALA A 31 3.14 1.40 8.57
N ASN A 32 4.11 2.29 8.79
CA ASN A 32 4.46 2.75 10.13
C ASN A 32 3.31 3.49 10.81
N ASN A 33 2.59 4.35 10.08
CA ASN A 33 1.41 5.04 10.61
C ASN A 33 0.30 4.05 11.02
N PHE A 34 0.03 3.03 10.21
CA PHE A 34 -0.90 1.97 10.56
C PHE A 34 -0.45 1.24 11.82
N LEU A 35 0.79 0.77 11.89
CA LEU A 35 1.31 0.04 13.04
C LEU A 35 1.32 0.88 14.33
N ALA A 36 1.65 2.17 14.24
CA ALA A 36 1.64 3.09 15.38
C ALA A 36 0.22 3.36 15.93
N SER A 37 -0.81 3.11 15.12
CA SER A 37 -2.21 3.30 15.53
C SER A 37 -2.78 2.13 16.33
N LEU A 38 -2.09 0.99 16.36
CA LEU A 38 -2.57 -0.25 16.97
C LEU A 38 -2.20 -0.33 18.45
N SER A 39 -3.06 -0.96 19.25
CA SER A 39 -2.67 -1.40 20.60
C SER A 39 -1.60 -2.50 20.51
N THR A 40 -0.94 -2.80 21.64
CA THR A 40 0.02 -3.91 21.72
C THR A 40 -0.60 -5.23 21.29
N GLU A 41 -1.83 -5.51 21.75
CA GLU A 41 -2.56 -6.75 21.42
C GLU A 41 -2.94 -6.80 19.95
N GLN A 42 -3.38 -5.68 19.37
CA GLN A 42 -3.71 -5.58 17.95
C GLN A 42 -2.45 -5.72 17.08
N SER A 43 -1.35 -5.10 17.47
CA SER A 43 -0.06 -5.16 16.78
C SER A 43 0.51 -6.58 16.75
N ALA A 44 0.37 -7.32 17.85
CA ALA A 44 0.75 -8.73 17.92
C ALA A 44 -0.05 -9.62 16.95
N LYS A 45 -1.33 -9.30 16.69
CA LYS A 45 -2.15 -9.99 15.69
C LYS A 45 -1.83 -9.57 14.25
N ALA A 46 -1.41 -8.31 14.03
CA ALA A 46 -1.21 -7.75 12.70
C ALA A 46 0.15 -8.09 12.06
N ARG A 47 1.11 -8.59 12.85
CA ARG A 47 2.49 -8.80 12.42
C ARG A 47 2.85 -10.27 12.42
N PHE A 48 3.53 -10.71 11.36
CA PHE A 48 4.15 -12.02 11.26
C PHE A 48 5.65 -11.86 11.01
N ALA A 49 6.43 -12.85 11.43
CA ALA A 49 7.82 -12.95 11.00
C ALA A 49 7.85 -13.19 9.48
N PHE A 50 8.89 -12.71 8.80
CA PHE A 50 9.00 -12.89 7.35
C PHE A 50 9.10 -14.36 6.91
N ALA A 51 9.62 -15.23 7.79
CA ALA A 51 9.73 -16.67 7.60
C ALA A 51 8.53 -17.46 8.17
N ASP A 52 7.47 -16.79 8.61
CA ASP A 52 6.27 -17.45 9.14
C ASP A 52 5.55 -18.24 8.03
N GLU A 53 5.04 -19.43 8.37
CA GLU A 53 4.30 -20.31 7.45
C GLU A 53 3.06 -19.63 6.86
N GLU A 54 2.48 -18.64 7.57
CA GLU A 54 1.31 -17.90 7.10
C GLU A 54 1.58 -17.18 5.77
N ARG A 55 2.84 -16.88 5.44
CA ARG A 55 3.23 -16.31 4.14
C ARG A 55 2.81 -17.19 2.95
N PHE A 56 2.67 -18.49 3.15
CA PHE A 56 2.27 -19.45 2.11
C PHE A 56 0.78 -19.82 2.17
N ASN A 57 0.03 -19.28 3.13
CA ASN A 57 -1.37 -19.63 3.39
C ASN A 57 -2.35 -18.83 2.51
N TRP A 58 -2.32 -19.07 1.19
CA TRP A 58 -3.12 -18.33 0.20
C TRP A 58 -4.41 -19.05 -0.23
N HIS A 59 -4.86 -20.04 0.53
CA HIS A 59 -6.05 -20.81 0.18
C HIS A 59 -7.30 -19.93 0.19
N PHE A 60 -8.16 -20.07 -0.82
CA PHE A 60 -9.48 -19.43 -0.90
C PHE A 60 -10.60 -20.42 -0.55
N ILE A 61 -10.49 -21.04 0.63
CA ILE A 61 -11.50 -21.93 1.21
C ILE A 61 -11.91 -21.41 2.60
N PRO A 62 -13.10 -21.78 3.12
CA PRO A 62 -13.48 -21.49 4.50
C PRO A 62 -12.50 -22.13 5.47
N LYS A 63 -11.79 -21.30 6.23
CA LYS A 63 -10.89 -21.68 7.33
C LYS A 63 -10.74 -20.50 8.27
N GLU A 64 -10.27 -20.76 9.48
CA GLU A 64 -9.83 -19.70 10.37
C GLU A 64 -8.72 -18.87 9.73
N ARG A 65 -8.81 -17.54 9.84
CA ARG A 65 -7.84 -16.59 9.29
C ARG A 65 -7.08 -15.94 10.43
N LYS A 66 -5.77 -16.12 10.43
CA LYS A 66 -4.87 -15.40 11.32
C LYS A 66 -4.77 -13.93 10.87
N GLY A 67 -4.39 -13.05 11.77
CA GLY A 67 -4.31 -11.61 11.51
C GLY A 67 -5.22 -10.80 12.43
N LEU A 68 -5.09 -9.47 12.38
CA LEU A 68 -6.01 -8.53 13.04
C LEU A 68 -7.30 -8.40 12.22
N PRO A 69 -8.47 -8.84 12.71
CA PRO A 69 -9.72 -8.71 11.96
C PRO A 69 -10.15 -7.24 11.86
N ILE A 70 -10.65 -6.81 10.70
CA ILE A 70 -11.17 -5.44 10.47
C ILE A 70 -12.28 -5.07 11.49
N ARG A 71 -13.06 -6.05 11.94
CA ARG A 71 -14.11 -5.87 12.97
C ARG A 71 -13.56 -5.50 14.35
N GLU A 72 -12.29 -5.81 14.63
CA GLU A 72 -11.61 -5.47 15.90
C GLU A 72 -10.89 -4.12 15.83
N MET A 73 -10.91 -3.44 14.67
CA MET A 73 -10.30 -2.13 14.49
C MET A 73 -11.27 -0.99 14.81
N ALA A 74 -10.76 0.09 15.39
CA ALA A 74 -11.48 1.35 15.48
C ALA A 74 -11.65 2.01 14.08
N PRO A 75 -12.61 2.92 13.89
CA PRO A 75 -12.82 3.58 12.59
C PRO A 75 -11.56 4.20 11.98
N PHE A 76 -10.75 4.90 12.79
CA PHE A 76 -9.52 5.54 12.32
C PHE A 76 -8.44 4.52 11.89
N GLN A 77 -8.34 3.38 12.58
CA GLN A 77 -7.40 2.31 12.22
C GLN A 77 -7.77 1.67 10.87
N ARG A 78 -9.08 1.53 10.59
CA ARG A 78 -9.56 1.04 9.29
C ARG A 78 -9.17 1.97 8.14
N HIS A 79 -9.23 3.28 8.35
CA HIS A 79 -8.76 4.25 7.35
C HIS A 79 -7.26 4.10 7.07
N LEU A 80 -6.44 3.89 8.11
CA LEU A 80 -5.00 3.65 7.95
C LEU A 80 -4.70 2.31 7.27
N ALA A 81 -5.46 1.26 7.59
CA ALA A 81 -5.36 -0.03 6.91
C ALA A 81 -5.69 0.07 5.41
N SER A 82 -6.76 0.79 5.06
CA SER A 82 -7.11 1.04 3.65
C SER A 82 -6.05 1.90 2.94
N ALA A 83 -5.48 2.89 3.62
CA ALA A 83 -4.39 3.69 3.05
C ALA A 83 -3.15 2.85 2.75
N LEU A 84 -2.81 1.89 3.62
CA LEU A 84 -1.74 0.92 3.39
C LEU A 84 -2.02 0.05 2.14
N LEU A 85 -3.23 -0.49 2.01
CA LEU A 85 -3.62 -1.27 0.83
C LEU A 85 -3.54 -0.44 -0.46
N ASN A 86 -4.06 0.80 -0.44
CA ASN A 86 -4.02 1.69 -1.60
C ASN A 86 -2.60 2.07 -2.03
N ALA A 87 -1.65 2.13 -1.09
CA ALA A 87 -0.25 2.40 -1.41
C ALA A 87 0.48 1.18 -2.00
N ALA A 88 0.02 -0.03 -1.68
CA ALA A 88 0.66 -1.28 -2.10
C ALA A 88 0.04 -1.90 -3.37
N LEU A 89 -1.24 -1.60 -3.65
CA LEU A 89 -2.03 -2.23 -4.71
C LEU A 89 -2.29 -1.27 -5.87
N SER A 90 -2.62 -1.84 -7.03
CA SER A 90 -3.04 -1.05 -8.19
C SER A 90 -4.47 -0.52 -7.99
N GLN A 91 -4.90 0.45 -8.81
CA GLN A 91 -6.28 0.93 -8.79
C GLN A 91 -7.31 -0.19 -9.06
N LYS A 92 -6.93 -1.25 -9.76
CA LYS A 92 -7.79 -2.40 -10.09
C LYS A 92 -7.73 -3.52 -9.05
N GLY A 93 -6.91 -3.37 -8.01
CA GLY A 93 -6.44 -4.47 -7.18
C GLY A 93 -5.01 -4.85 -7.54
#